data_AF-A0A4Q1L0L9-F1
#
_entry.id   AF-A0A4Q1L0L9-F1
#
_cell.length_a   1.000
_cell.length_b   1.000
_cell.length_c   1.000
_cell.angle_alpha   90.00
_cell.angle_beta   90.00
_cell.angle_gamma   90.00
#
_symmetry.space_group_name_H-M   'P 1'
#
loop_
_entity.id
_entity.type
_entity.pdbx_description
1 polymer ?
#
loop_
_entity_poly.entity_id
_entity_poly.type
_entity_poly.pdbx_seq_one_letter_code
_entity_poly.pdbx_strand_id
1 'polypeptide(L)'
;MYSVSNLTTVADCDVLLGMAQKEKSDLNFKKLSEERLVTNYSNTAVEIDAILQGVIAEIAAVDTVLAVLPEGPTKEAEEKRKVRLEYRKFLLENRKESYGAVALLEKELDLERVNKQLAEVDVFIAEVTAHRDTL
;
A
#
# COMPACT_ATOMS: atom_id res chain seq x y z
N MET A 1 0.28 29.79 -5.64
CA MET A 1 0.40 31.27 -5.59
C MET A 1 -0.19 31.80 -4.30
N TYR A 2 0.71 32.11 -3.38
CA TYR A 2 0.49 32.62 -2.05
C TYR A 2 0.59 34.14 -2.03
N SER A 3 -0.20 34.78 -1.16
CA SER A 3 -0.15 36.23 -0.98
C SER A 3 1.03 36.62 -0.07
N VAL A 4 2.21 36.79 -0.65
CA VAL A 4 3.46 37.15 0.06
C VAL A 4 3.60 38.65 0.36
N SER A 5 2.68 39.50 -0.14
CA SER A 5 2.75 40.97 -0.04
C SER A 5 2.84 41.51 1.39
N ASN A 6 2.42 40.74 2.39
CA ASN A 6 2.45 41.14 3.80
C ASN A 6 3.76 40.77 4.50
N LEU A 7 4.66 40.02 3.84
CA LEU A 7 6.00 39.73 4.33
C LEU A 7 6.90 40.90 3.95
N THR A 8 7.11 41.84 4.86
CA THR A 8 7.86 43.07 4.59
C THR A 8 9.31 43.01 5.04
N THR A 9 9.71 41.94 5.73
CA THR A 9 11.08 41.75 6.20
C THR A 9 11.65 40.41 5.74
N VAL A 10 12.96 40.39 5.48
CA VAL A 10 13.73 39.17 5.19
C VAL A 10 13.61 38.17 6.35
N ALA A 11 13.60 38.66 7.59
CA ALA A 11 13.50 37.84 8.79
C ALA A 11 12.19 37.03 8.84
N ASP A 12 11.05 37.63 8.50
CA ASP A 12 9.76 36.92 8.46
C ASP A 12 9.75 35.81 7.39
N CYS A 13 10.37 36.09 6.24
CA CYS A 13 10.52 35.09 5.18
C CYS A 13 11.40 33.92 5.64
N ASP A 14 12.52 34.19 6.30
CA ASP A 14 13.44 33.15 6.78
C ASP A 14 12.80 32.27 7.86
N VAL A 15 11.94 32.82 8.72
CA VAL A 15 11.15 32.03 9.68
C VAL A 15 10.21 31.07 8.95
N LEU A 16 9.48 31.56 7.94
CA LEU A 16 8.58 30.72 7.14
C LEU A 16 9.33 29.64 6.36
N LEU A 17 10.49 29.98 5.79
CA LEU A 17 11.35 29.01 5.10
C LEU A 17 11.88 27.95 6.06
N GLY A 18 12.28 28.33 7.27
CA GLY A 18 12.70 27.39 8.31
C GLY A 18 11.57 26.41 8.68
N MET A 19 10.34 26.90 8.84
CA MET A 19 9.17 26.07 9.08
C MET A 19 8.89 25.12 7.91
N ALA A 20 8.89 25.63 6.68
CA ALA A 20 8.61 24.84 5.49
C ALA A 20 9.68 23.76 5.23
N GLN A 21 10.96 24.06 5.48
CA GLN A 21 12.04 23.08 5.37
C GLN A 21 11.91 21.97 6.42
N LYS A 22 11.47 22.31 7.63
CA LYS A 22 11.17 21.30 8.65
C LYS A 22 10.02 20.39 8.23
N GLU A 23 8.90 20.97 7.77
CA GLU A 23 7.75 20.20 7.26
C GLU A 23 8.17 19.29 6.09
N LYS A 24 8.98 19.81 5.16
CA LYS A 24 9.55 19.02 4.07
C LYS A 24 10.37 17.84 4.58
N SER A 25 11.18 18.02 5.61
CA SER A 25 11.95 16.93 6.22
C SER A 25 11.03 15.86 6.82
N ASP A 26 10.01 16.29 7.57
CA ASP A 26 9.05 15.38 8.23
C ASP A 26 8.24 14.58 7.19
N LEU A 27 7.81 15.24 6.10
CA LEU A 27 7.14 14.59 4.98
C LEU A 27 8.06 13.63 4.21
N ASN A 28 9.34 13.94 4.03
CA ASN A 28 10.30 13.01 3.42
C ASN A 28 10.48 11.75 4.28
N PHE A 29 10.54 11.89 5.60
CA PHE A 29 10.57 10.74 6.50
C PHE A 29 9.29 9.90 6.37
N LYS A 30 8.13 10.56 6.36
CA LYS A 30 6.84 9.89 6.15
C LYS A 30 6.79 9.14 4.81
N LYS A 31 7.26 9.77 3.73
CA LYS A 31 7.35 9.15 2.39
C LYS A 31 8.11 7.84 2.42
N LEU A 32 9.28 7.80 3.07
CA LEU A 32 10.07 6.57 3.21
C LEU A 32 9.29 5.45 3.92
N SER A 33 8.46 5.80 4.90
CA SER A 33 7.59 4.84 5.58
C SER A 33 6.50 4.30 4.65
N GLU A 34 5.83 5.18 3.90
CA GLU A 34 4.79 4.78 2.96
C GLU A 34 5.33 3.93 1.80
N GLU A 35 6.50 4.27 1.24
CA GLU A 35 7.17 3.48 0.19
C GLU A 35 7.47 2.04 0.65
N ARG A 36 7.88 1.88 1.92
CA ARG A 36 8.08 0.56 2.52
C ARG A 36 6.76 -0.21 2.64
N LEU A 37 5.67 0.46 3.03
CA LEU A 37 4.35 -0.17 3.11
C LEU A 37 3.87 -0.62 1.73
N VAL A 38 3.96 0.25 0.71
CA VAL A 38 3.61 -0.11 -0.68
C VAL A 38 4.40 -1.33 -1.15
N THR A 39 5.71 -1.36 -0.91
CA THR A 39 6.57 -2.50 -1.28
C THR A 39 6.13 -3.79 -0.58
N ASN A 40 5.90 -3.72 0.73
CA ASN A 40 5.50 -4.89 1.53
C ASN A 40 4.14 -5.43 1.11
N TYR A 41 3.16 -4.55 0.89
CA TYR A 41 1.82 -4.93 0.45
C TYR A 41 1.84 -5.47 -0.97
N SER A 42 2.65 -4.91 -1.87
CA SER A 42 2.82 -5.43 -3.23
C SER A 42 3.35 -6.87 -3.22
N ASN A 43 4.41 -7.13 -2.45
CA ASN A 43 4.98 -8.47 -2.32
C ASN A 43 3.97 -9.46 -1.71
N THR A 44 3.29 -9.04 -0.65
CA THR A 44 2.31 -9.87 0.06
C THR A 44 1.08 -10.18 -0.79
N ALA A 45 0.58 -9.20 -1.57
CA ALA A 45 -0.56 -9.38 -2.46
C ALA A 45 -0.27 -10.44 -3.52
N VAL A 46 0.92 -10.37 -4.15
CA VAL A 46 1.36 -11.35 -5.14
C VAL A 46 1.50 -12.74 -4.53
N GLU A 47 2.09 -12.85 -3.33
CA GLU A 47 2.24 -14.12 -2.63
C GLU A 47 0.88 -14.76 -2.30
N ILE A 48 -0.06 -13.99 -1.75
CA ILE A 48 -1.41 -14.47 -1.42
C ILE A 48 -2.13 -14.97 -2.67
N ASP A 49 -2.07 -14.21 -3.76
CA ASP A 49 -2.73 -14.59 -5.02
C ASP A 49 -2.13 -15.87 -5.62
N ALA A 50 -0.79 -16.00 -5.60
CA ALA A 50 -0.12 -17.21 -6.09
C ALA A 50 -0.49 -18.44 -5.26
N ILE A 51 -0.48 -18.33 -3.93
CA ILE A 51 -0.86 -19.44 -3.04
C ILE A 51 -2.34 -19.80 -3.23
N LEU A 52 -3.23 -18.80 -3.33
CA LEU A 52 -4.66 -19.01 -3.53
C LEU A 52 -4.95 -19.74 -4.85
N GLN A 53 -4.28 -19.34 -5.94
CA GLN A 53 -4.39 -20.04 -7.23
C GLN A 53 -3.93 -21.50 -7.12
N GLY A 54 -2.83 -21.77 -6.41
CA GLY A 54 -2.36 -23.13 -6.15
C GLY A 54 -3.39 -23.97 -5.39
N VAL A 55 -3.97 -23.42 -4.32
CA VAL A 55 -5.01 -24.11 -3.53
C VAL A 55 -6.26 -24.38 -4.38
N ILE A 56 -6.68 -23.44 -5.23
CA ILE A 56 -7.82 -23.64 -6.14
C ILE A 56 -7.54 -24.77 -7.14
N ALA A 57 -6.32 -24.83 -7.70
CA ALA A 57 -5.92 -25.90 -8.59
C ALA A 57 -5.88 -27.27 -7.88
N GLU A 58 -5.39 -27.32 -6.64
CA GLU A 58 -5.41 -28.53 -5.83
C GLU A 58 -6.85 -29.01 -5.53
N ILE A 59 -7.77 -28.09 -5.20
CA ILE A 59 -9.19 -28.44 -4.98
C ILE A 59 -9.77 -29.05 -6.26
N ALA A 60 -9.55 -28.44 -7.43
CA ALA A 60 -10.04 -28.95 -8.70
C ALA A 60 -9.48 -30.34 -9.04
N ALA A 61 -8.21 -30.61 -8.69
CA ALA A 61 -7.61 -31.93 -8.85
C ALA A 61 -8.24 -32.97 -7.92
N VAL A 62 -8.46 -32.62 -6.65
CA VAL A 62 -9.14 -33.50 -5.68
C VAL A 62 -10.57 -33.79 -6.11
N ASP A 63 -11.30 -32.79 -6.63
CA ASP A 63 -12.65 -32.97 -7.17
C ASP A 63 -12.68 -33.96 -8.34
N THR A 64 -11.69 -33.89 -9.22
CA THR A 64 -11.55 -34.83 -10.34
C THR A 64 -11.32 -36.26 -9.85
N VAL A 65 -10.51 -36.43 -8.80
CA VAL A 65 -10.25 -37.74 -8.17
C VAL A 65 -11.51 -38.27 -7.46
N LEU A 66 -12.19 -37.43 -6.68
CA LEU A 66 -13.41 -37.79 -5.96
C LEU A 66 -14.54 -38.23 -6.89
N ALA A 67 -14.62 -37.67 -8.09
CA ALA A 67 -15.63 -38.02 -9.08
C ALA A 67 -15.49 -39.46 -9.62
N VAL A 68 -14.28 -40.02 -9.59
CA VAL A 68 -13.99 -41.36 -10.14
C VAL A 68 -13.77 -42.43 -9.07
N LEU A 69 -13.51 -42.03 -7.82
CA LEU A 69 -13.29 -42.99 -6.73
C LEU A 69 -14.59 -43.67 -6.29
N PRO A 70 -14.59 -45.01 -6.12
CA PRO A 70 -15.69 -45.71 -5.48
C PRO A 70 -15.75 -45.37 -3.99
N GLU A 71 -16.90 -45.61 -3.37
CA GLU A 71 -17.06 -45.48 -1.92
C GLU A 71 -16.06 -46.36 -1.17
N GLY A 72 -15.48 -45.80 -0.10
CA GLY A 72 -14.50 -46.48 0.71
C GLY A 72 -13.50 -45.52 1.38
N PRO A 73 -12.55 -46.08 2.15
CA PRO A 73 -11.64 -45.29 2.97
C PRO A 73 -10.77 -44.32 2.18
N THR A 74 -10.41 -44.65 0.94
CA THR A 74 -9.65 -43.74 0.06
C THR A 74 -10.45 -42.51 -0.33
N LYS A 75 -11.74 -42.69 -0.65
CA LYS A 75 -12.62 -41.56 -1.00
C LYS A 75 -12.86 -40.67 0.21
N GLU A 76 -13.13 -41.24 1.38
CA GLU A 76 -13.25 -40.48 2.63
C GLU A 76 -11.98 -39.67 2.96
N ALA A 77 -10.79 -40.22 2.66
CA ALA A 77 -9.54 -39.51 2.87
C ALA A 77 -9.38 -38.29 1.95
N GLU A 78 -9.75 -38.41 0.67
CA GLU A 78 -9.77 -37.30 -0.28
C GLU A 78 -10.85 -36.26 0.06
N GLU A 79 -12.02 -36.67 0.56
CA GLU A 79 -13.06 -35.75 1.05
C GLU A 79 -12.54 -34.92 2.24
N LYS A 80 -11.90 -35.58 3.22
CA LYS A 80 -11.25 -34.87 4.33
C LYS A 80 -10.14 -33.94 3.85
N ARG A 81 -9.40 -34.31 2.80
CA ARG A 81 -8.39 -33.45 2.19
C ARG A 81 -9.02 -32.23 1.53
N LYS A 82 -10.11 -32.40 0.78
CA LYS A 82 -10.88 -31.31 0.18
C LYS A 82 -11.31 -30.29 1.23
N VAL A 83 -11.92 -30.75 2.34
CA VAL A 83 -12.34 -29.86 3.44
C VAL A 83 -11.17 -29.03 3.99
N ARG A 84 -9.98 -29.62 4.16
CA ARG A 84 -8.79 -28.87 4.61
C ARG A 84 -8.35 -27.83 3.59
N LEU A 85 -8.41 -28.15 2.30
CA LEU A 85 -8.05 -27.22 1.22
C LEU A 85 -9.06 -26.07 1.11
N GLU A 86 -10.36 -26.34 1.23
CA GLU A 86 -11.42 -25.34 1.26
C GLU A 86 -11.27 -24.39 2.45
N TYR A 87 -10.93 -24.93 3.63
CA TYR A 87 -10.63 -24.09 4.79
C TYR A 87 -9.40 -23.20 4.56
N ARG A 88 -8.34 -23.75 3.95
CA ARG A 88 -7.16 -22.96 3.58
C ARG A 88 -7.49 -21.86 2.56
N LYS A 89 -8.32 -22.17 1.55
CA LYS A 89 -8.82 -21.20 0.56
C LYS A 89 -9.55 -20.06 1.26
N PHE A 90 -10.48 -20.38 2.16
CA PHE A 90 -11.21 -19.38 2.95
C PHE A 90 -10.28 -18.45 3.74
N LEU A 91 -9.24 -19.00 4.41
CA LEU A 91 -8.28 -18.18 5.13
C LEU A 91 -7.49 -17.23 4.21
N LEU A 92 -7.11 -17.69 3.02
CA LEU A 92 -6.39 -16.88 2.04
C LEU A 92 -7.28 -15.80 1.43
N GLU A 93 -8.55 -16.10 1.15
CA GLU A 93 -9.54 -15.12 0.67
C GLU A 93 -9.75 -14.01 1.71
N ASN A 94 -9.92 -14.35 2.99
CA ASN A 94 -9.99 -13.34 4.06
C ASN A 94 -8.70 -12.51 4.16
N ARG A 95 -7.52 -13.15 4.04
CA ARG A 95 -6.25 -12.42 4.10
C ARG A 95 -6.08 -11.47 2.91
N LYS A 96 -6.62 -11.83 1.74
CA LYS A 96 -6.65 -10.99 0.54
C LYS A 96 -7.47 -9.70 0.75
N GLU A 97 -8.47 -9.70 1.63
CA GLU A 97 -9.18 -8.45 1.97
C GLU A 97 -8.26 -7.45 2.67
N SER A 98 -7.34 -7.94 3.52
CA SER A 98 -6.44 -7.08 4.31
C SER A 98 -5.11 -6.75 3.63
N TYR A 99 -4.66 -7.58 2.68
CA TYR A 99 -3.33 -7.48 2.07
C TYR A 99 -3.32 -7.68 0.55
N GLY A 100 -4.49 -7.83 -0.07
CA GLY A 100 -4.61 -7.96 -1.53
C GLY A 100 -4.57 -6.62 -2.24
N ALA A 101 -4.92 -6.65 -3.53
CA ALA A 101 -4.82 -5.48 -4.43
C ALA A 101 -5.57 -4.23 -3.91
N VAL A 102 -6.69 -4.39 -3.21
CA VAL A 102 -7.44 -3.26 -2.65
C VAL A 102 -6.64 -2.57 -1.54
N ALA A 103 -6.09 -3.34 -0.61
CA ALA A 103 -5.27 -2.80 0.48
C ALA A 103 -3.95 -2.20 -0.03
N LEU A 104 -3.37 -2.78 -1.09
CA LEU A 104 -2.23 -2.18 -1.79
C LEU A 104 -2.58 -0.80 -2.37
N LEU A 105 -3.70 -0.68 -3.10
CA LEU A 105 -4.13 0.60 -3.68
C LEU A 105 -4.36 1.69 -2.62
N GLU A 106 -4.83 1.31 -1.44
CA GLU A 106 -4.95 2.23 -0.31
C GLU A 106 -3.57 2.78 0.12
N LYS A 107 -2.54 1.94 0.18
CA LYS A 107 -1.17 2.39 0.51
C LYS A 107 -0.55 3.22 -0.59
N GLU A 108 -0.82 2.90 -1.86
CA GLU A 108 -0.39 3.72 -2.99
C GLU A 108 -1.04 5.11 -2.96
N LEU A 109 -2.33 5.20 -2.59
CA LEU A 109 -3.02 6.47 -2.40
C LEU A 109 -2.38 7.31 -1.28
N ASP A 110 -2.02 6.70 -0.16
CA ASP A 110 -1.36 7.41 0.95
C ASP A 110 0.03 7.91 0.57
N LEU A 111 0.83 7.11 -0.15
CA LEU A 111 2.10 7.55 -0.73
C LEU A 111 1.92 8.74 -1.67
N GLU A 112 0.92 8.68 -2.55
CA GLU A 112 0.66 9.74 -3.52
C GLU A 112 0.20 11.03 -2.87
N ARG A 113 -0.57 10.95 -1.78
CA ARG A 113 -0.91 12.13 -0.95
C ARG A 113 0.35 12.79 -0.39
N VAL A 114 1.29 12.01 0.14
CA VAL A 114 2.56 12.55 0.66
C VAL A 114 3.40 13.18 -0.45
N ASN A 115 3.49 12.56 -1.62
CA ASN A 115 4.18 13.13 -2.77
C ASN A 115 3.58 14.49 -3.18
N LYS A 116 2.25 14.60 -3.22
CA LYS A 116 1.56 15.87 -3.52
C LYS A 116 1.79 16.93 -2.46
N GLN A 117 1.79 16.55 -1.18
CA GLN A 117 2.12 17.48 -0.09
C GLN A 117 3.56 18.00 -0.20
N LEU A 118 4.52 17.12 -0.49
CA LEU A 118 5.91 17.52 -0.74
C LEU A 118 6.03 18.51 -1.90
N ALA A 119 5.35 18.23 -3.02
CA ALA A 119 5.35 19.12 -4.18
C ALA A 119 4.76 20.51 -3.85
N GLU A 120 3.69 20.57 -3.06
CA GLU A 120 3.11 21.84 -2.63
C GLU A 120 4.04 22.61 -1.68
N VAL A 121 4.71 21.92 -0.74
CA VAL A 121 5.70 22.55 0.13
C VAL A 121 6.87 23.11 -0.67
N ASP A 122 7.31 22.44 -1.74
CA ASP A 122 8.33 22.95 -2.65
C ASP A 122 7.89 24.21 -3.40
N VAL A 123 6.63 24.26 -3.85
CA VAL A 123 6.04 25.47 -4.44
C VAL A 123 6.02 26.61 -3.42
N PHE A 124 5.58 26.35 -2.19
CA PHE A 124 5.59 27.36 -1.12
C PHE A 124 7.00 27.90 -0.83
N ILE A 125 7.98 27.01 -0.68
CA ILE A 125 9.39 27.39 -0.46
C ILE A 125 9.89 28.27 -1.61
N ALA A 126 9.61 27.90 -2.86
CA ALA A 126 10.05 28.65 -4.03
C ALA A 126 9.43 30.06 -4.07
N GLU A 127 8.13 30.18 -3.82
CA GLU A 127 7.44 31.47 -3.83
C GLU A 127 7.92 32.41 -2.70
N VAL A 128 8.09 31.89 -1.48
CA VAL A 128 8.60 32.69 -0.35
C VAL A 128 10.07 33.10 -0.58
N THR A 129 10.89 32.20 -1.14
CA THR A 129 12.29 32.51 -1.50
C THR A 129 12.34 33.63 -2.54
N ALA A 130 11.55 33.51 -3.61
CA ALA A 130 11.50 34.51 -4.66
C ALA A 130 11.07 35.89 -4.13
N HIS A 131 10.12 35.94 -3.20
CA HIS A 131 9.71 37.19 -2.56
C HIS A 131 10.80 37.77 -1.66
N ARG A 132 11.40 36.94 -0.79
CA ARG A 132 12.49 37.35 0.11
C ARG A 132 13.63 38.00 -0.65
N ASP A 133 13.99 37.45 -1.80
CA ASP A 133 15.11 37.93 -2.62
C ASP A 133 14.82 39.30 -3.29
N THR A 134 13.58 39.83 -3.14
CA THR A 134 13.18 41.18 -3.58
C THR A 134 13.15 42.23 -2.45
N LEU A 135 13.29 41.81 -1.19
CA LEU A 135 13.28 42.68 0.01
C LEU A 135 14.70 43.13 0.38
#